data_AF-A0A562FDV3-F1
#
_entry.id   AF-A0A562FDV3-F1
#
_cell.length_a   1.000
_cell.length_b   1.000
_cell.length_c   1.000
_cell.angle_alpha   90.00
_cell.angle_beta   90.00
_cell.angle_gamma   90.00
#
_symmetry.space_group_name_H-M   'P 1'
#
loop_
_entity.id
_entity.type
_entity.pdbx_description
1 polymer ?
#
loop_
_entity_poly.entity_id
_entity_poly.type
_entity_poly.pdbx_seq_one_letter_code
_entity_poly.pdbx_strand_id
1 'polypeptide(L)'
;MTPAALEWIRSQADKGANIVAVCAGAKVLAAAGLLEGKRATSHWYYLDRVLELSPTTTYVPDRRIVTDGEVTTTTGISASMPMMLTLIEAIAGRHKAEEVARDLGVPTWDTRHASAAFRITRPFATTVLENRLAFWRSEELGIRLQPGIDEVSLALIADAWSRTYRSSVSTIAGSSEPIESLSGLRLIPDQAGAVVAADHIVPTFPNRPPAIALDETLAAIAARYGEPTTDVVAMQLEYPQAQENMDARGAGTN
;
A
#
# COMPACT_ATOMS: atom_id res chain seq x y z
N MET A 1 5.56 14.32 -13.33
CA MET A 1 6.75 14.46 -12.46
C MET A 1 7.55 15.64 -12.96
N THR A 2 8.14 16.46 -12.09
CA THR A 2 8.94 17.60 -12.54
C THR A 2 10.28 17.11 -13.12
N PRO A 3 10.86 17.80 -14.12
CA PRO A 3 12.19 17.46 -14.63
C PRO A 3 13.25 17.43 -13.53
N ALA A 4 13.17 18.34 -12.56
CA ALA A 4 14.09 18.41 -11.43
C ALA A 4 14.07 17.14 -10.56
N ALA A 5 12.91 16.55 -10.30
CA ALA A 5 12.81 15.31 -9.52
C ALA A 5 13.41 14.12 -10.28
N LEU A 6 13.15 14.01 -11.59
CA LEU A 6 13.71 12.93 -12.41
C LEU A 6 15.24 13.03 -12.47
N GLU A 7 15.77 14.24 -12.66
CA GLU A 7 17.21 14.47 -12.67
C GLU A 7 17.86 14.16 -11.33
N TRP A 8 17.22 14.54 -10.23
CA TRP A 8 17.71 14.19 -8.90
C TRP A 8 17.79 12.67 -8.71
N ILE A 9 16.76 11.92 -9.12
CA ILE A 9 16.75 10.45 -9.03
C ILE A 9 17.90 9.84 -9.84
N ARG A 10 18.12 10.29 -11.08
CA ARG A 10 19.26 9.84 -11.90
C ARG A 10 20.59 10.12 -11.21
N SER A 11 20.76 11.33 -10.67
CA SER A 11 21.98 11.70 -9.96
C SER A 11 22.25 10.85 -8.72
N GLN A 12 21.22 10.25 -8.09
CA GLN A 12 21.44 9.29 -7.01
C GLN A 12 21.85 7.92 -7.56
N ALA A 13 21.26 7.49 -8.68
CA ALA A 13 21.65 6.26 -9.36
C ALA A 13 23.12 6.32 -9.80
N ASP A 14 23.55 7.43 -10.39
CA ASP A 14 24.93 7.65 -10.84
C ASP A 14 25.95 7.63 -9.68
N LYS A 15 25.49 7.92 -8.46
CA LYS A 15 26.29 7.81 -7.22
C LYS A 15 26.31 6.39 -6.64
N GLY A 16 25.65 5.43 -7.28
CA GLY A 16 25.58 4.04 -6.84
C GLY A 16 24.50 3.75 -5.81
N ALA A 17 23.46 4.59 -5.70
CA ALA A 17 22.34 4.29 -4.80
C ALA A 17 21.53 3.08 -5.27
N ASN A 18 21.16 2.21 -4.34
CA ASN A 18 20.11 1.22 -4.59
C ASN A 18 18.75 1.93 -4.56
N ILE A 19 18.02 1.88 -5.67
CA ILE A 19 16.74 2.58 -5.83
C ILE A 19 15.60 1.59 -5.81
N VAL A 20 14.72 1.73 -4.82
CA VAL A 20 13.51 0.91 -4.67
C VAL A 20 12.30 1.72 -5.13
N ALA A 21 11.56 1.19 -6.10
CA ALA A 21 10.32 1.77 -6.59
C ALA A 21 9.13 0.88 -6.25
N VAL A 22 8.24 1.42 -5.43
CA VAL A 22 7.05 0.72 -4.95
C VAL A 22 5.84 1.10 -5.80
N CYS A 23 5.04 0.11 -6.22
CA CYS A 23 3.76 0.32 -6.89
C CYS A 23 3.89 1.22 -8.14
N ALA A 24 3.28 2.41 -8.11
CA ALA A 24 3.32 3.41 -9.16
C ALA A 24 4.71 4.06 -9.35
N GLY A 25 5.61 3.88 -8.39
CA GLY A 25 6.99 4.37 -8.42
C GLY A 25 7.78 3.84 -9.61
N ALA A 26 7.45 2.65 -10.14
CA ALA A 26 8.12 2.11 -11.32
C ALA A 26 7.96 3.02 -12.55
N LYS A 27 6.83 3.72 -12.69
CA LYS A 27 6.65 4.73 -13.76
C LYS A 27 7.61 5.90 -13.63
N VAL A 28 8.01 6.23 -12.40
CA VAL A 28 8.98 7.30 -12.14
C VAL A 28 10.36 6.86 -12.58
N LEU A 29 10.76 5.62 -12.29
CA LEU A 29 12.02 5.06 -12.77
C LEU A 29 12.03 4.89 -14.29
N ALA A 30 10.91 4.46 -14.88
CA ALA A 30 10.74 4.41 -16.33
C ALA A 30 10.94 5.80 -16.96
N ALA A 31 10.26 6.82 -16.43
CA ALA A 31 10.42 8.21 -16.90
C ALA A 31 11.83 8.77 -16.66
N ALA A 32 12.54 8.28 -15.64
CA ALA A 32 13.94 8.60 -15.40
C ALA A 32 14.90 7.85 -16.33
N GLY A 33 14.43 6.89 -17.14
CA GLY A 33 15.27 6.05 -18.01
C GLY A 33 16.02 4.95 -17.25
N LEU A 34 15.70 4.74 -15.96
CA LEU A 34 16.40 3.79 -15.10
C LEU A 34 15.93 2.34 -15.26
N LEU A 35 14.88 2.10 -16.07
CA LEU A 35 14.39 0.74 -16.37
C LEU A 35 14.79 0.25 -17.77
N GLU A 36 15.44 1.08 -18.60
CA GLU A 36 15.83 0.69 -19.95
C GLU A 36 16.73 -0.57 -19.93
N GLY A 37 16.31 -1.60 -20.66
CA GLY A 37 17.00 -2.90 -20.75
C GLY A 37 16.95 -3.75 -19.48
N LYS A 38 16.23 -3.33 -18.43
CA LYS A 38 16.15 -4.04 -17.16
C LYS A 38 14.88 -4.88 -17.03
N ARG A 39 14.92 -5.84 -16.12
CA ARG A 39 13.77 -6.59 -15.63
C ARG A 39 13.05 -5.78 -14.55
N ALA A 40 11.73 -5.68 -14.65
CA ALA A 40 10.92 -4.96 -13.68
C ALA A 40 9.53 -5.55 -13.48
N THR A 41 8.90 -5.19 -12.37
CA THR A 41 7.47 -5.34 -12.12
C THR A 41 6.87 -3.98 -11.75
N SER A 42 5.56 -3.87 -11.66
CA SER A 42 4.86 -2.66 -11.22
C SER A 42 3.46 -3.03 -10.71
N HIS A 43 2.77 -2.06 -10.14
CA HIS A 43 1.35 -2.20 -9.88
C HIS A 43 0.57 -2.45 -11.17
N TRP A 44 -0.35 -3.42 -11.18
CA TRP A 44 -1.06 -3.88 -12.38
C TRP A 44 -1.67 -2.74 -13.22
N TYR A 45 -2.32 -1.77 -12.55
CA TYR A 45 -2.96 -0.62 -13.21
C TYR A 45 -1.98 0.30 -13.97
N TYR A 46 -0.70 0.28 -13.61
CA TYR A 46 0.32 1.16 -14.17
C TYR A 46 1.31 0.45 -15.08
N LEU A 47 1.19 -0.87 -15.24
CA LEU A 47 2.12 -1.68 -16.00
C LEU A 47 2.23 -1.19 -17.46
N ASP A 48 1.11 -1.00 -18.15
CA ASP A 48 1.11 -0.52 -19.53
C ASP A 48 1.84 0.82 -19.65
N ARG A 49 1.62 1.73 -18.70
CA ARG A 49 2.29 3.04 -18.69
C ARG A 49 3.79 2.93 -18.44
N VAL A 50 4.24 1.97 -17.62
CA VAL A 50 5.66 1.68 -17.43
C VAL A 50 6.29 1.22 -18.75
N LEU A 51 5.63 0.29 -19.44
CA LEU A 51 6.13 -0.27 -20.71
C LEU A 51 6.08 0.74 -21.87
N GLU A 52 5.12 1.67 -21.87
CA GLU A 52 5.11 2.81 -22.80
C GLU A 52 6.30 3.75 -22.58
N LEU A 53 6.62 4.03 -21.31
CA LEU A 53 7.70 4.93 -20.93
C LEU A 53 9.08 4.31 -21.11
N SER A 54 9.19 2.98 -20.99
CA SER A 54 10.43 2.24 -21.14
C SER A 54 10.21 0.94 -21.93
N PRO A 55 10.10 1.03 -23.27
CA PRO A 55 9.75 -0.12 -24.13
C PRO A 55 10.75 -1.27 -24.12
N THR A 56 11.99 -1.02 -23.69
CA THR A 56 13.03 -2.05 -23.58
C THR A 56 13.01 -2.78 -22.23
N THR A 57 12.19 -2.33 -21.28
CA THR A 57 11.98 -3.01 -20.00
C THR A 57 11.34 -4.38 -20.20
N THR A 58 11.89 -5.41 -19.56
CA THR A 58 11.29 -6.75 -19.54
C THR A 58 10.38 -6.90 -18.32
N TYR A 59 9.07 -6.98 -18.53
CA TYR A 59 8.12 -7.28 -17.46
C TYR A 59 8.31 -8.69 -16.91
N VAL A 60 8.37 -8.82 -15.58
CA VAL A 60 8.43 -10.10 -14.87
C VAL A 60 7.12 -10.33 -14.09
N PRO A 61 6.20 -11.19 -14.59
CA PRO A 61 4.98 -11.54 -13.87
C PRO A 61 5.27 -12.45 -12.67
N ASP A 62 4.29 -12.56 -11.78
CA ASP A 62 4.26 -13.48 -10.64
C ASP A 62 5.44 -13.30 -9.67
N ARG A 63 6.00 -12.09 -9.68
CA ARG A 63 7.02 -11.63 -8.74
C ARG A 63 6.60 -10.31 -8.14
N ARG A 64 6.44 -10.31 -6.81
CA ARG A 64 6.15 -9.14 -5.99
C ARG A 64 7.30 -8.15 -5.95
N ILE A 65 8.53 -8.66 -6.00
CA ILE A 65 9.77 -7.89 -5.93
C ILE A 65 10.69 -8.38 -7.05
N VAL A 66 11.23 -7.45 -7.83
CA VAL A 66 12.18 -7.72 -8.92
C VAL A 66 13.36 -6.78 -8.76
N THR A 67 14.55 -7.34 -8.56
CA THR A 67 15.82 -6.61 -8.49
C THR A 67 16.65 -6.90 -9.73
N ASP A 68 17.13 -5.86 -10.41
CA ASP A 68 18.01 -5.93 -11.57
C ASP A 68 19.11 -4.85 -11.46
N GLY A 69 20.28 -5.29 -10.97
CA GLY A 69 21.35 -4.40 -10.54
C GLY A 69 20.93 -3.59 -9.32
N GLU A 70 21.11 -2.28 -9.40
CA GLU A 70 20.85 -1.31 -8.33
C GLU A 70 19.37 -0.90 -8.26
N VAL A 71 18.53 -1.37 -9.18
CA VAL A 71 17.11 -1.02 -9.23
C VAL A 71 16.28 -2.19 -8.74
N THR A 72 15.39 -1.92 -7.78
CA THR A 72 14.37 -2.85 -7.34
C THR A 72 12.99 -2.25 -7.57
N THR A 73 12.09 -3.02 -8.17
CA THR A 73 10.70 -2.65 -8.39
C THR A 73 9.77 -3.62 -7.67
N THR A 74 8.63 -3.13 -7.21
CA THR A 74 7.61 -3.95 -6.56
C THR A 74 6.25 -3.81 -7.22
N THR A 75 5.40 -4.79 -6.98
CA THR A 75 3.97 -4.68 -7.31
C THR A 75 3.25 -3.73 -6.35
N GLY A 76 1.92 -3.77 -6.34
CA GLY A 76 1.06 -2.85 -5.61
C GLY A 76 1.22 -2.90 -4.09
N ILE A 77 1.06 -1.72 -3.49
CA ILE A 77 0.88 -1.34 -2.08
C ILE A 77 1.16 -2.43 -1.02
N SER A 78 0.43 -3.54 -1.00
CA SER A 78 0.70 -4.67 -0.10
C SER A 78 2.16 -5.18 -0.17
N ALA A 79 2.81 -5.03 -1.32
CA ALA A 79 4.21 -5.36 -1.57
C ALA A 79 5.22 -4.52 -0.77
N SER A 80 4.80 -3.38 -0.21
CA SER A 80 5.67 -2.48 0.55
C SER A 80 6.23 -3.17 1.79
N MET A 81 5.41 -3.89 2.56
CA MET A 81 5.85 -4.58 3.77
C MET A 81 6.93 -5.65 3.50
N PRO A 82 6.70 -6.65 2.62
CA PRO A 82 7.73 -7.65 2.32
C PRO A 82 8.98 -7.04 1.67
N MET A 83 8.86 -5.94 0.91
CA MET A 83 10.03 -5.23 0.39
C MET A 83 10.83 -4.56 1.50
N MET A 84 10.19 -3.86 2.43
CA MET A 84 10.88 -3.23 3.56
C MET A 84 11.50 -4.28 4.48
N LEU A 85 10.85 -5.42 4.72
CA LEU A 85 11.43 -6.54 5.46
C LEU A 85 12.66 -7.13 4.74
N THR A 86 12.61 -7.26 3.42
CA THR A 86 13.77 -7.68 2.61
C THR A 86 14.92 -6.69 2.73
N LEU A 87 14.63 -5.39 2.75
CA LEU A 87 15.64 -4.34 2.92
C LEU A 87 16.25 -4.37 4.32
N ILE A 88 15.42 -4.52 5.37
CA ILE A 88 15.87 -4.68 6.75
C ILE A 88 16.76 -5.92 6.87
N GLU A 89 16.38 -7.03 6.25
CA GLU A 89 17.17 -8.26 6.24
C GLU A 89 18.54 -8.04 5.58
N ALA A 90 18.58 -7.32 4.45
CA ALA A 90 19.83 -7.00 3.75
C ALA A 90 20.76 -6.06 4.55
N ILE A 91 20.20 -5.13 5.32
CA ILE A 91 20.97 -4.11 6.07
C ILE A 91 21.35 -4.60 7.47
N ALA A 92 20.39 -5.17 8.21
CA ALA A 92 20.50 -5.48 9.64
C ALA A 92 20.44 -6.99 9.94
N GLY A 93 20.31 -7.83 8.91
CA GLY A 93 20.29 -9.28 9.03
C GLY A 93 18.90 -9.86 9.33
N ARG A 94 18.77 -11.17 9.09
CA ARG A 94 17.52 -11.94 9.21
C ARG A 94 16.84 -11.80 10.56
N HIS A 95 17.60 -11.85 11.66
CA HIS A 95 17.03 -11.77 13.01
C HIS A 95 16.25 -10.47 13.24
N LYS A 96 16.80 -9.32 12.82
CA LYS A 96 16.10 -8.04 12.95
C LYS A 96 14.88 -7.97 12.04
N ALA A 97 14.96 -8.51 10.83
CA ALA A 97 13.81 -8.58 9.95
C ALA A 97 12.68 -9.44 10.54
N GLU A 98 12.98 -10.57 11.18
CA GLU A 98 11.99 -11.42 11.84
C GLU A 98 11.35 -10.75 13.07
N GLU A 99 12.11 -9.96 13.81
CA GLU A 99 11.58 -9.14 14.90
C GLU A 99 10.54 -8.13 14.38
N VAL A 100 10.91 -7.34 13.37
CA VAL A 100 10.00 -6.36 12.75
C VAL A 100 8.81 -7.07 12.09
N ALA A 101 9.02 -8.22 11.45
CA ALA A 101 7.95 -8.99 10.83
C ALA A 101 6.90 -9.47 11.85
N ARG A 102 7.32 -9.85 13.07
CA ARG A 102 6.39 -10.16 14.16
C ARG A 102 5.59 -8.93 14.59
N ASP A 103 6.24 -7.78 14.72
CA ASP A 103 5.57 -6.52 15.09
C ASP A 103 4.54 -6.09 14.03
N LEU A 104 4.87 -6.29 12.75
CA LEU A 104 3.97 -6.03 11.62
C LEU A 104 2.84 -7.06 11.47
N GLY A 105 2.96 -8.24 12.09
CA GLY A 105 2.03 -9.36 11.91
C GLY A 105 2.19 -10.08 10.57
N VAL A 106 3.38 -10.04 9.98
CA VAL A 106 3.71 -10.65 8.68
C VAL A 106 4.58 -11.89 8.94
N PRO A 107 4.00 -13.10 9.09
CA PRO A 107 4.75 -14.28 9.51
C PRO A 107 5.79 -14.73 8.47
N THR A 108 5.53 -14.46 7.20
CA THR A 108 6.40 -14.83 6.08
C THR A 108 6.41 -13.71 5.04
N TRP A 109 7.58 -13.41 4.47
CA TRP A 109 7.71 -12.55 3.31
C TRP A 109 8.55 -13.25 2.25
N ASP A 110 8.01 -13.31 1.04
CA ASP A 110 8.74 -13.80 -0.13
C ASP A 110 8.32 -13.02 -1.37
N THR A 111 8.96 -13.36 -2.49
CA THR A 111 8.80 -12.66 -3.77
C THR A 111 7.67 -13.22 -4.62
N ARG A 112 7.00 -14.31 -4.23
CA ARG A 112 5.91 -14.92 -5.00
C ARG A 112 4.69 -14.02 -5.00
N HIS A 113 3.97 -14.06 -6.12
CA HIS A 113 2.77 -13.27 -6.34
C HIS A 113 1.95 -13.92 -7.45
N ALA A 114 0.64 -13.66 -7.48
CA ALA A 114 -0.26 -14.11 -8.54
C ALA A 114 -0.69 -12.90 -9.36
N SER A 115 0.17 -12.42 -10.27
CA SER A 115 -0.07 -11.16 -10.99
C SER A 115 -1.37 -11.20 -11.79
N ALA A 116 -1.71 -12.35 -12.36
CA ALA A 116 -2.92 -12.52 -13.17
C ALA A 116 -4.24 -12.35 -12.40
N ALA A 117 -4.22 -12.44 -11.06
CA ALA A 117 -5.39 -12.20 -10.22
C ALA A 117 -5.81 -10.72 -10.20
N PHE A 118 -4.87 -9.81 -10.48
CA PHE A 118 -5.08 -8.37 -10.33
C PHE A 118 -5.23 -7.68 -11.69
N ARG A 119 -6.46 -7.29 -12.02
CA ARG A 119 -6.80 -6.62 -13.28
C ARG A 119 -8.18 -5.98 -13.23
N ILE A 120 -8.46 -5.10 -14.19
CA ILE A 120 -9.82 -4.61 -14.40
C ILE A 120 -10.70 -5.78 -14.87
N THR A 121 -11.67 -6.14 -14.05
CA THR A 121 -12.71 -7.11 -14.38
C THR A 121 -14.05 -6.41 -14.60
N ARG A 122 -15.04 -7.08 -15.20
CA ARG A 122 -16.40 -6.53 -15.30
C ARG A 122 -17.00 -6.21 -13.92
N PRO A 123 -16.96 -7.13 -12.93
CA PRO A 123 -17.43 -6.83 -11.57
C PRO A 123 -16.73 -5.61 -10.95
N PHE A 124 -15.40 -5.52 -11.09
CA PHE A 124 -14.65 -4.35 -10.61
C PHE A 124 -15.16 -3.06 -11.25
N ALA A 125 -15.28 -3.02 -12.58
CA ALA A 125 -15.71 -1.83 -13.29
C ALA A 125 -17.15 -1.41 -12.96
N THR A 126 -18.08 -2.39 -12.83
CA THR A 126 -19.47 -2.12 -12.46
C THR A 126 -19.57 -1.57 -11.04
N THR A 127 -18.85 -2.16 -10.08
CA THR A 127 -18.85 -1.68 -8.69
C THR A 127 -18.22 -0.30 -8.55
N VAL A 128 -17.12 -0.01 -9.25
CA VAL A 128 -16.54 1.34 -9.26
C VAL A 128 -17.53 2.36 -9.82
N LEU A 129 -18.25 2.02 -10.90
CA LEU A 129 -19.27 2.89 -11.47
C LEU A 129 -20.43 3.11 -10.49
N GLU A 130 -20.94 2.06 -9.87
CA GLU A 130 -22.01 2.13 -8.86
C GLU A 130 -21.59 2.96 -7.64
N ASN A 131 -20.37 2.77 -7.15
CA ASN A 131 -19.82 3.52 -6.03
C ASN A 131 -19.69 5.00 -6.35
N ARG A 132 -19.24 5.35 -7.56
CA ARG A 132 -19.21 6.74 -8.03
C ARG A 132 -20.59 7.32 -8.26
N LEU A 133 -21.54 6.56 -8.81
CA LEU A 133 -22.92 7.02 -9.07
C LEU A 133 -23.73 7.20 -7.78
N ALA A 134 -23.26 6.66 -6.66
CA ALA A 134 -23.77 7.00 -5.34
C ALA A 134 -23.33 8.42 -4.87
N PHE A 135 -22.85 9.29 -5.77
CA PHE A 135 -22.26 10.63 -5.56
C PHE A 135 -23.01 11.60 -4.63
N TRP A 136 -24.28 11.34 -4.30
CA TRP A 136 -24.99 12.05 -3.23
C TRP A 136 -24.46 11.73 -1.82
N ARG A 137 -23.46 10.84 -1.68
CA ARG A 137 -22.85 10.40 -0.42
C ARG A 137 -21.34 10.11 -0.54
N SER A 138 -20.53 11.01 -1.12
CA SER A 138 -19.08 10.91 -0.88
C SER A 138 -18.84 11.25 0.59
N GLU A 139 -18.70 10.23 1.42
CA GLU A 139 -18.61 10.41 2.87
C GLU A 139 -17.23 10.94 3.23
N GLU A 140 -17.19 12.05 3.94
CA GLU A 140 -15.96 12.52 4.57
C GLU A 140 -15.80 11.80 5.90
N LEU A 141 -14.83 10.89 5.96
CA LEU A 141 -14.56 10.09 7.14
C LEU A 141 -13.34 10.63 7.89
N GLY A 142 -13.37 10.54 9.21
CA GLY A 142 -12.28 10.95 10.09
C GLY A 142 -11.52 9.75 10.67
N ILE A 143 -10.18 9.78 10.62
CA ILE A 143 -9.33 8.92 11.45
C ILE A 143 -8.85 9.73 12.64
N ARG A 144 -9.26 9.34 13.86
CA ARG A 144 -8.84 10.05 15.07
C ARG A 144 -7.38 9.74 15.40
N LEU A 145 -6.53 10.77 15.34
CA LEU A 145 -5.15 10.66 15.82
C LEU A 145 -5.11 10.63 17.34
N GLN A 146 -4.25 9.76 17.87
CA GLN A 146 -3.99 9.62 19.30
C GLN A 146 -2.48 9.44 19.51
N PRO A 147 -1.91 9.92 20.63
CA PRO A 147 -0.51 9.65 20.95
C PRO A 147 -0.21 8.15 20.95
N GLY A 148 0.90 7.76 20.33
CA GLY A 148 1.31 6.36 20.18
C GLY A 148 0.50 5.58 19.15
N ILE A 149 -0.26 6.24 18.27
CA ILE A 149 -0.90 5.57 17.13
C ILE A 149 0.17 4.91 16.25
N ASP A 150 -0.06 3.65 15.89
CA ASP A 150 0.81 2.94 14.96
C ASP A 150 0.68 3.53 13.56
N GLU A 151 1.74 4.17 13.06
CA GLU A 151 1.72 4.89 11.80
C GLU A 151 1.56 3.98 10.57
N VAL A 152 1.96 2.70 10.65
CA VAL A 152 1.81 1.74 9.56
C VAL A 152 0.34 1.36 9.43
N SER A 153 -0.32 1.06 10.55
CA SER A 153 -1.75 0.80 10.64
C SER A 153 -2.54 2.02 10.18
N LEU A 154 -2.18 3.22 10.64
CA LEU A 154 -2.78 4.48 10.19
C LEU A 154 -2.72 4.62 8.67
N ALA A 155 -1.54 4.39 8.07
CA ALA A 155 -1.35 4.50 6.63
C ALA A 155 -2.19 3.47 5.86
N LEU A 156 -2.23 2.21 6.33
CA LEU A 156 -3.03 1.14 5.71
C LEU A 156 -4.53 1.41 5.82
N ILE A 157 -5.01 1.87 6.98
CA ILE A 157 -6.41 2.25 7.21
C ILE A 157 -6.78 3.39 6.25
N ALA A 158 -5.97 4.47 6.23
CA ALA A 158 -6.24 5.63 5.40
C ALA A 158 -6.27 5.28 3.90
N ASP A 159 -5.31 4.47 3.44
CA ASP A 159 -5.21 4.08 2.04
C ASP A 159 -6.37 3.16 1.62
N ALA A 160 -6.80 2.23 2.48
CA ALA A 160 -7.95 1.36 2.22
C ALA A 160 -9.27 2.16 2.11
N TRP A 161 -9.56 3.03 3.07
CA TRP A 161 -10.79 3.86 3.05
C TRP A 161 -10.82 4.84 1.88
N SER A 162 -9.66 5.33 1.43
CA SER A 162 -9.56 6.23 0.28
C SER A 162 -9.81 5.56 -1.07
N ARG A 163 -9.85 4.22 -1.11
CA ARG A 163 -9.97 3.42 -2.34
C ARG A 163 -11.38 2.87 -2.59
N THR A 164 -12.34 3.20 -1.73
CA THR A 164 -13.73 2.71 -1.85
C THR A 164 -14.49 3.35 -3.01
N TYR A 165 -14.02 4.50 -3.52
CA TYR A 165 -14.78 5.41 -4.41
C TYR A 165 -16.09 5.93 -3.80
N ARG A 166 -16.29 5.76 -2.49
CA ARG A 166 -17.46 6.22 -1.72
C ARG A 166 -17.09 7.14 -0.56
N SER A 167 -15.84 7.13 -0.14
CA SER A 167 -15.34 7.92 0.97
C SER A 167 -14.03 8.62 0.64
N SER A 168 -13.85 9.80 1.22
CA SER A 168 -12.55 10.38 1.49
C SER A 168 -12.25 10.22 2.97
N VAL A 169 -10.96 10.22 3.32
CA VAL A 169 -10.56 10.12 4.73
C VAL A 169 -9.59 11.25 5.07
N SER A 170 -9.72 11.80 6.25
CA SER A 170 -8.82 12.81 6.79
C SER A 170 -8.50 12.50 8.24
N THR A 171 -7.27 12.81 8.65
CA THR A 171 -6.87 12.69 10.04
C THR A 171 -7.45 13.83 10.86
N ILE A 172 -8.01 13.51 12.03
CA ILE A 172 -8.67 14.47 12.92
C ILE A 172 -8.05 14.45 14.32
N ALA A 173 -7.94 15.62 14.94
CA ALA A 173 -7.52 15.77 16.33
C ALA A 173 -8.18 16.98 17.00
N GLY A 174 -8.10 17.07 18.32
CA GLY A 174 -8.68 18.18 19.09
C GLY A 174 -7.92 19.51 18.92
N SER A 175 -6.66 19.46 18.48
CA SER A 175 -5.80 20.63 18.24
C SER A 175 -4.97 20.42 16.97
N SER A 176 -4.29 21.47 16.51
CA SER A 176 -3.32 21.41 15.40
C SER A 176 -1.91 21.04 15.86
N GLU A 177 -1.75 20.68 17.14
CA GLU A 177 -0.44 20.30 17.66
C GLU A 177 -0.03 18.93 17.09
N PRO A 178 1.26 18.74 16.72
CA PRO A 178 1.73 17.46 16.23
C PRO A 178 1.59 16.36 17.28
N ILE A 179 1.05 15.22 16.87
CA ILE A 179 0.89 14.02 17.69
C ILE A 179 2.02 13.04 17.38
N GLU A 180 2.68 12.55 18.41
CA GLU A 180 3.75 11.56 18.26
C GLU A 180 3.15 10.16 18.02
N SER A 181 3.61 9.49 16.96
CA SER A 181 3.23 8.12 16.60
C SER A 181 4.00 7.08 17.41
N LEU A 182 3.69 5.80 17.24
CA LEU A 182 4.34 4.70 17.97
C LEU A 182 5.86 4.69 17.79
N SER A 183 6.37 4.90 16.58
CA SER A 183 7.82 4.96 16.33
C SER A 183 8.40 6.38 16.35
N GLY A 184 7.66 7.37 16.87
CA GLY A 184 8.17 8.73 17.09
C GLY A 184 7.99 9.70 15.91
N LEU A 185 7.16 9.39 14.91
CA LEU A 185 6.84 10.37 13.86
C LEU A 185 5.93 11.46 14.43
N ARG A 186 6.15 12.71 14.01
CA ARG A 186 5.29 13.84 14.38
C ARG A 186 4.21 14.03 13.32
N LEU A 187 3.01 13.54 13.61
CA LEU A 187 1.85 13.58 12.72
C LEU A 187 1.07 14.87 12.94
N ILE A 188 0.86 15.63 11.87
CA ILE A 188 0.01 16.84 11.88
C ILE A 188 -1.37 16.42 11.37
N PRO A 189 -2.46 16.67 12.13
CA PRO A 189 -3.80 16.34 11.67
C PRO A 189 -4.21 17.22 10.48
N ASP A 190 -4.94 16.63 9.53
CA ASP A 190 -5.54 17.37 8.41
C ASP A 190 -6.60 18.37 8.92
N GLN A 191 -7.35 17.97 9.96
CA GLN A 191 -8.39 18.78 10.56
C GLN A 191 -8.24 18.87 12.10
N ALA A 192 -8.06 20.08 12.60
CA ALA A 192 -7.97 20.38 14.02
C ALA A 192 -9.30 20.94 14.55
N GLY A 193 -9.79 20.41 15.67
CA GLY A 193 -11.01 20.88 16.33
C GLY A 193 -12.31 20.53 15.58
N ALA A 194 -12.23 19.69 14.55
CA ALA A 194 -13.40 19.25 13.78
C ALA A 194 -14.32 18.36 14.64
N VAL A 195 -15.60 18.72 14.70
CA VAL A 195 -16.65 17.89 15.31
C VAL A 195 -17.17 16.95 14.23
N VAL A 196 -16.54 15.79 14.10
CA VAL A 196 -16.98 14.72 13.20
C VAL A 196 -17.98 13.82 13.95
N ALA A 197 -19.11 13.52 13.33
CA ALA A 197 -20.11 12.62 13.89
C ALA A 197 -19.51 11.23 14.14
N ALA A 198 -19.91 10.56 15.22
CA ALA A 198 -19.26 9.32 15.67
C ALA A 198 -19.35 8.19 14.62
N ASP A 199 -20.40 8.17 13.80
CA ASP A 199 -20.63 7.22 12.70
C ASP A 199 -19.81 7.52 11.42
N HIS A 200 -19.12 8.67 11.40
CA HIS A 200 -18.16 9.09 10.37
C HIS A 200 -16.70 9.01 10.86
N ILE A 201 -16.47 8.50 12.08
CA ILE A 201 -15.12 8.18 12.56
C ILE A 201 -14.86 6.71 12.25
N VAL A 202 -13.81 6.43 11.48
CA VAL A 202 -13.44 5.05 11.18
C VAL A 202 -12.73 4.42 12.39
N PRO A 203 -12.90 3.11 12.61
CA PRO A 203 -12.22 2.42 13.68
C PRO A 203 -10.71 2.46 13.48
N THR A 204 -9.99 2.68 14.58
CA THR A 204 -8.57 2.36 14.68
C THR A 204 -8.43 1.10 15.53
N PHE A 205 -7.40 0.30 15.25
CA PHE A 205 -7.19 -1.00 15.88
C PHE A 205 -5.93 -0.96 16.77
N PRO A 206 -5.99 -0.28 17.93
CA PRO A 206 -4.82 -0.14 18.79
C PRO A 206 -4.35 -1.51 19.30
N ASN A 207 -3.04 -1.67 19.42
CA ASN A 207 -2.39 -2.91 19.86
C ASN A 207 -2.62 -4.13 18.94
N ARG A 208 -3.11 -3.91 17.71
CA ARG A 208 -3.13 -4.93 16.67
C ARG A 208 -1.92 -4.75 15.76
N PRO A 209 -1.28 -5.84 15.31
CA PRO A 209 -0.27 -5.75 14.27
C PRO A 209 -0.87 -5.13 12.99
N PRO A 210 -0.13 -4.28 12.27
CA PRO A 210 -0.58 -3.62 11.03
C PRO A 210 -1.25 -4.52 10.00
N ALA A 211 -0.73 -5.73 9.77
CA ALA A 211 -1.35 -6.67 8.83
C ALA A 211 -2.77 -7.09 9.27
N ILE A 212 -3.00 -7.23 10.58
CA ILE A 212 -4.32 -7.54 11.15
C ILE A 212 -5.22 -6.31 11.10
N ALA A 213 -4.68 -5.11 11.37
CA ALA A 213 -5.44 -3.87 11.25
C ALA A 213 -5.97 -3.66 9.82
N LEU A 214 -5.21 -4.05 8.79
CA LEU A 214 -5.69 -4.02 7.40
C LEU A 214 -6.83 -5.01 7.16
N ASP A 215 -6.71 -6.26 7.64
CA ASP A 215 -7.79 -7.26 7.55
C ASP A 215 -9.08 -6.74 8.22
N GLU A 216 -8.97 -6.19 9.44
CA GLU A 216 -10.12 -5.62 10.17
C GLU A 216 -10.68 -4.37 9.47
N THR A 217 -9.85 -3.58 8.79
CA THR A 217 -10.28 -2.45 7.97
C THR A 217 -11.10 -2.90 6.77
N LEU A 218 -10.66 -3.94 6.05
CA LEU A 218 -11.39 -4.50 4.92
C LEU A 218 -12.76 -5.06 5.37
N ALA A 219 -12.81 -5.71 6.53
CA ALA A 219 -14.07 -6.16 7.14
C ALA A 219 -15.00 -4.97 7.50
N ALA A 220 -14.46 -3.87 8.02
CA ALA A 220 -15.24 -2.67 8.31
C ALA A 220 -15.78 -1.99 7.03
N ILE A 221 -15.00 -1.98 5.95
CA ILE A 221 -15.45 -1.51 4.63
C ILE A 221 -16.57 -2.43 4.09
N ALA A 222 -16.44 -3.75 4.25
CA ALA A 222 -17.47 -4.70 3.83
C ALA A 222 -18.77 -4.48 4.60
N ALA A 223 -18.68 -4.25 5.91
CA ALA A 223 -19.83 -3.95 6.75
C ALA A 223 -20.52 -2.63 6.37
N ARG A 224 -19.77 -1.61 5.92
CA ARG A 224 -20.32 -0.29 5.55
C ARG A 224 -20.85 -0.23 4.13
N TYR A 225 -20.11 -0.80 3.17
CA TYR A 225 -20.33 -0.61 1.73
C TYR A 225 -20.55 -1.92 0.94
N GLY A 226 -20.52 -3.06 1.62
CA GLY A 226 -20.71 -4.38 1.04
C GLY A 226 -19.42 -4.99 0.46
N GLU A 227 -19.42 -6.32 0.36
CA GLU A 227 -18.29 -7.12 -0.18
C GLU A 227 -17.76 -6.63 -1.53
N PRO A 228 -18.60 -6.26 -2.53
CA PRO A 228 -18.07 -5.80 -3.81
C PRO A 228 -17.17 -4.56 -3.69
N THR A 229 -17.48 -3.65 -2.75
CA THR A 229 -16.64 -2.46 -2.51
C THR A 229 -15.30 -2.87 -1.88
N THR A 230 -15.31 -3.81 -0.94
CA THR A 230 -14.09 -4.35 -0.34
C THR A 230 -13.23 -5.08 -1.36
N ASP A 231 -13.84 -5.83 -2.28
CA ASP A 231 -13.14 -6.49 -3.38
C ASP A 231 -12.41 -5.48 -4.27
N VAL A 232 -13.06 -4.34 -4.58
CA VAL A 232 -12.46 -3.22 -5.31
C VAL A 232 -11.27 -2.62 -4.56
N VAL A 233 -11.36 -2.49 -3.23
CA VAL A 233 -10.26 -1.99 -2.39
C VAL A 233 -9.10 -2.99 -2.38
N ALA A 234 -9.36 -4.28 -2.09
CA ALA A 234 -8.35 -5.34 -2.07
C ALA A 234 -7.63 -5.48 -3.42
N MET A 235 -8.38 -5.42 -4.53
CA MET A 235 -7.84 -5.42 -5.90
C MET A 235 -6.85 -4.27 -6.14
N GLN A 236 -7.17 -3.06 -5.67
CA GLN A 236 -6.30 -1.90 -5.79
C GLN A 236 -5.09 -1.95 -4.85
N LEU A 237 -5.22 -2.57 -3.67
CA LEU A 237 -4.11 -2.76 -2.74
C LEU A 237 -3.15 -3.89 -3.19
N GLU A 238 -3.55 -4.67 -4.19
CA GLU A 238 -2.97 -5.97 -4.51
C GLU A 238 -2.88 -6.88 -3.29
N TYR A 239 -3.93 -6.83 -2.46
CA TYR A 239 -4.02 -7.63 -1.25
C TYR A 239 -4.82 -8.90 -1.56
N PRO A 240 -4.27 -10.10 -1.29
CA PRO A 240 -4.99 -11.34 -1.50
C PRO A 240 -6.23 -11.39 -0.61
N GLN A 241 -7.35 -11.86 -1.16
CA GLN A 241 -8.60 -11.95 -0.41
C GLN A 241 -8.53 -13.07 0.63
N ALA A 242 -9.37 -12.95 1.68
CA ALA A 242 -9.33 -13.77 2.90
C ALA A 242 -9.29 -15.30 2.67
N GLN A 243 -9.80 -15.81 1.55
CA GLN A 243 -9.76 -17.23 1.21
C GLN A 243 -8.31 -17.75 1.06
N GLU A 244 -7.39 -16.95 0.48
CA GLU A 244 -5.97 -17.32 0.36
C GLU A 244 -5.20 -17.10 1.67
N ASN A 245 -5.61 -16.15 2.51
CA ASN A 245 -4.99 -15.92 3.81
C ASN A 245 -5.22 -17.08 4.79
N MET A 246 -6.34 -17.80 4.68
CA MET A 246 -6.55 -19.03 5.47
C MET A 246 -5.63 -20.17 5.01
N ASP A 247 -5.45 -20.33 3.70
CA ASP A 247 -4.56 -21.37 3.14
C ASP A 247 -3.08 -21.07 3.45
N ALA A 248 -2.66 -19.81 3.39
CA ALA A 248 -1.31 -19.39 3.75
C ALA A 248 -1.02 -19.48 5.26
N ARG A 249 -2.03 -19.28 6.11
CA ARG A 249 -1.91 -19.46 7.58
C ARG A 249 -2.04 -20.93 8.02
N GLY A 250 -2.68 -21.78 7.22
CA GLY A 250 -2.84 -23.22 7.49
C GLY A 250 -1.71 -24.11 6.99
N ALA A 251 -0.90 -23.65 6.03
CA ALA A 251 0.20 -24.43 5.45
C ALA A 251 1.47 -24.53 6.33
N GLY A 252 1.45 -23.99 7.56
CA GLY A 252 2.58 -23.98 8.50
C GLY A 252 2.55 -25.07 9.58
N THR A 253 1.54 -25.95 9.59
CA THR A 253 1.47 -27.09 10.50
C THR A 253 1.16 -28.38 9.74
N ASN A 254 2.20 -29.03 9.23
CA ASN A 254 2.35 -30.48 9.18
C ASN A 254 3.79 -30.84 8.86
#